data_AF-A0A2V8P5J6-F1
#
_entry.id   AF-A0A2V8P5J6-F1
#
_cell.length_a   1.000
_cell.length_b   1.000
_cell.length_c   1.000
_cell.angle_alpha   90.00
_cell.angle_beta   90.00
_cell.angle_gamma   90.00
#
_symmetry.space_group_name_H-M   'P 1'
#
loop_
_entity.id
_entity.type
_entity.pdbx_description
1 polymer ?
#
loop_
_entity_poly.entity_id
_entity_poly.type
_entity_poly.pdbx_seq_one_letter_code
_entity_poly.pdbx_strand_id
1 'polypeptide(L)' 'CDDSPNRHATKHAHASGHPVIASAEPGERWLYCYPDDAFVEY' A
#
# COMPACT_ATOMS: atom_id res chain seq x y z
N CYS A 1 2.30 7.72 -2.82
CA CYS A 1 3.26 6.78 -3.45
C CYS A 1 2.58 5.71 -4.33
N ASP A 2 1.28 5.43 -4.15
CA ASP A 2 0.46 4.74 -5.18
C ASP A 2 -0.44 5.67 -6.00
N ASP A 3 -0.79 6.84 -5.43
CA ASP A 3 -1.43 7.96 -6.14
C ASP A 3 -0.48 8.68 -7.12
N SER A 4 0.81 8.30 -7.08
CA SER A 4 1.79 8.77 -8.04
C SER A 4 1.50 8.11 -9.41
N PRO A 5 1.65 8.83 -10.54
CA PRO A 5 1.30 8.32 -11.88
C PRO A 5 1.98 6.98 -12.24
N ASN A 6 3.04 6.62 -11.52
CA ASN A 6 3.79 5.38 -11.72
C ASN A 6 3.24 4.14 -10.99
N ARG A 7 2.22 4.29 -10.11
CA ARG A 7 1.60 3.20 -9.32
C ARG A 7 2.64 2.28 -8.67
N HIS A 8 3.55 2.89 -7.92
CA HIS A 8 4.75 2.22 -7.45
C HIS A 8 4.43 1.14 -6.42
N ALA A 9 3.50 1.41 -5.49
CA ALA A 9 3.13 0.46 -4.46
C ALA A 9 2.36 -0.74 -5.04
N THR A 10 1.48 -0.53 -6.02
CA THR A 10 0.78 -1.62 -6.71
C THR A 10 1.77 -2.53 -7.46
N LYS A 11 2.71 -1.95 -8.22
CA LYS A 11 3.74 -2.73 -8.92
C LYS A 11 4.66 -3.48 -7.94
N HIS A 12 5.04 -2.85 -6.84
CA HIS A 12 5.85 -3.49 -5.81
C HIS A 12 5.11 -4.67 -5.18
N ALA A 13 3.83 -4.53 -4.84
CA ALA A 13 3.02 -5.60 -4.27
C ALA A 13 2.94 -6.82 -5.20
N HIS A 14 2.70 -6.60 -6.49
CA HIS A 14 2.67 -7.67 -7.49
C HIS A 14 4.05 -8.32 -7.74
N ALA A 15 5.14 -7.55 -7.72
CA ALA A 15 6.48 -8.06 -8.03
C ALA A 15 7.15 -8.76 -6.84
N SER A 16 6.89 -8.30 -5.61
CA SER A 16 7.52 -8.83 -4.39
C SER A 16 6.69 -9.91 -3.70
N GLY A 17 5.39 -10.01 -4.01
CA GLY A 17 4.47 -10.85 -3.26
C GLY A 17 4.13 -10.28 -1.88
N HIS A 18 4.28 -8.96 -1.68
CA HIS A 18 3.82 -8.25 -0.48
C HIS A 18 2.46 -7.60 -0.76
N PRO A 19 1.33 -8.28 -0.51
CA PRO A 19 -0.01 -7.78 -0.82
C PRO A 19 -0.50 -6.67 0.11
N VAL A 20 0.24 -6.35 1.16
CA VAL A 20 -0.12 -5.31 2.14
C VAL A 20 0.92 -4.20 2.09
N ILE A 21 0.45 -2.96 1.96
CA ILE A 21 1.28 -1.75 2.03
C ILE A 21 0.95 -0.96 3.29
N ALA A 22 1.92 -0.22 3.79
CA ALA A 22 1.77 0.69 4.93
C ALA A 22 2.06 2.12 4.48
N SER A 23 1.50 3.11 5.19
CA SER A 23 1.93 4.49 4.99
C SER A 23 3.39 4.67 5.35
N ALA A 24 4.10 5.43 4.53
CA ALA A 24 5.45 5.90 4.80
C ALA A 24 5.47 7.34 5.32
N GLU A 25 4.32 8.01 5.37
CA GLU A 25 4.22 9.40 5.79
C GLU A 25 4.27 9.50 7.33
N PRO A 26 5.10 10.39 7.89
CA PRO A 26 5.17 10.58 9.33
C PRO A 26 3.82 11.02 9.92
N GLY A 27 3.29 10.23 10.85
CA GLY A 27 2.02 10.51 11.53
C GLY A 27 0.81 9.80 10.93
N GLU A 28 0.96 9.21 9.74
CA GLU A 28 -0.05 8.30 9.19
C GLU A 28 0.21 6.88 9.69
N ARG A 29 -0.86 6.21 10.12
CA ARG A 29 -0.81 4.82 10.56
C ARG A 29 -1.96 4.05 9.94
N TRP A 30 -1.80 3.76 8.67
CA TRP A 30 -2.75 2.95 7.91
C TRP A 30 -2.03 1.86 7.11
N LEU A 31 -2.80 0.81 6.83
CA LEU A 31 -2.44 -0.34 6.01
C LEU A 31 -3.50 -0.51 4.92
N TYR A 32 -3.06 -0.96 3.76
CA TYR A 32 -3.97 -1.35 2.68
C TYR A 32 -3.59 -2.72 2.13
N CYS A 33 -4.58 -3.61 1.99
CA CYS A 33 -4.43 -4.97 1.50
C CYS A 33 -5.07 -5.09 0.11
N TYR A 34 -4.28 -5.33 -0.95
CA TYR A 34 -4.79 -5.43 -2.32
C TYR A 34 -5.74 -6.63 -2.55
N PRO A 35 -5.46 -7.85 -2.05
CA PRO A 35 -6.35 -9.00 -2.26
C PRO A 35 -7.74 -8.82 -1.63
N ASP A 36 -7.78 -8.20 -0.45
CA ASP A 36 -9.01 -8.02 0.32
C ASP A 36 -9.69 -6.67 0.02
N ASP A 37 -9.06 -5.82 -0.81
CA ASP A 37 -9.45 -4.43 -1.06
C ASP A 37 -9.77 -3.67 0.25
N ALA A 38 -8.97 -3.93 1.29
CA ALA A 38 -9.27 -3.53 2.66
C ALA A 38 -8.29 -2.46 3.15
N PHE A 39 -8.84 -1.43 3.81
CA PHE A 39 -8.10 -0.35 4.45
C PHE A 39 -8.27 -0.43 5.97
N VAL A 40 -7.16 -0.32 6.71
CA VAL A 40 -7.17 -0.40 8.18
C VAL A 40 -6.28 0.69 8.76
N GLU A 41 -6.75 1.37 9.80
CA GLU A 41 -6.04 2.41 10.56
C GLU A 41 -5.69 1.91 11.98
N TYR A 42 -4.57 2.35 12.54
CA TYR A 42 -4.10 1.93 13.88
C TYR A 42 -3.35 3.01 14.69
#